data_AF-A0A2V8SVG4-F1
#
_entry.id   AF-A0A2V8SVG4-F1
#
_cell.length_a   1.000
_cell.length_b   1.000
_cell.length_c   1.000
_cell.angle_alpha   90.00
_cell.angle_beta   90.00
_cell.angle_gamma   90.00
#
_symmetry.space_group_name_H-M   'P 1'
#
loop_
_entity.id
_entity.type
_entity.pdbx_description
1 polymer ?
#
loop_
_entity_poly.entity_id
_entity_poly.type
_entity_poly.pdbx_seq_one_letter_code
_entity_poly.pdbx_strand_id
1 'polypeptide(L)'
;MNKFIEAAAIAISSIMAHKLRSFLTLLGVIIGVAVVTAVATVIEGANVYIKEKIATLGAGVFSLQKASVTSFGDFQKFLEAFRRNPDLTVDDLAALRESATLAEQIGAQDGGSKPVKYGNITLDSVGVQGVTPNTLLLSSLEIAQGRYINDFDNESHRDVAFLGSEVAEGLFPQLDPIGKEIKIGPDVYFVIGVAKKLGSVLGQSQDNFVQLPLLTFFKAFGKRSSPTFRIIVRGRPDVPPEKVQDQVRVLMRTRHKLDYGKPDDFSIATDEATEQLLGSIVNVVAAVAFPVVGISLVIGGIVIMNIMLASVTERTREIGIRKSLGATRRDILMQFLVESAMMSGIGGLIGLLLAVTSMAILKQFVPIPVSVPLWAPVVAISVSALVGVFFGLYPANRAAKLDPITALRAD
;
A
#
# COMPACT_ATOMS: atom_id res chain seq x y z
N MET A 1 7.71 -27.12 -37.02
CA MET A 1 6.77 -27.53 -35.97
C MET A 1 7.19 -28.83 -35.28
N ASN A 2 7.43 -29.93 -36.02
CA ASN A 2 7.79 -31.24 -35.44
C ASN A 2 9.04 -31.24 -34.53
N LYS A 3 10.12 -30.56 -34.90
CA LYS A 3 11.36 -30.52 -34.08
C LYS A 3 11.16 -29.90 -32.68
N PHE A 4 10.26 -28.92 -32.54
CA PHE A 4 9.98 -28.29 -31.24
C PHE A 4 9.13 -29.21 -30.35
N ILE A 5 8.18 -29.93 -30.94
CA ILE A 5 7.30 -30.87 -30.23
C ILE A 5 8.10 -32.12 -29.79
N GLU A 6 9.01 -32.62 -30.62
CA GLU A 6 9.93 -33.69 -30.22
C GLU A 6 10.86 -33.25 -29.09
N ALA A 7 11.47 -32.05 -29.19
CA ALA A 7 12.30 -31.51 -28.13
C ALA A 7 11.51 -31.37 -26.81
N ALA A 8 10.24 -30.95 -26.88
CA ALA A 8 9.35 -30.87 -25.73
C ALA A 8 9.05 -32.23 -25.09
N ALA A 9 8.70 -33.22 -25.91
CA ALA A 9 8.39 -34.57 -25.44
C ALA A 9 9.61 -35.24 -24.79
N ILE A 10 10.80 -35.02 -25.35
CA ILE A 10 12.07 -35.51 -24.81
C ILE A 10 12.42 -34.80 -23.48
N ALA A 11 12.14 -33.50 -23.37
CA ALA A 11 12.36 -32.77 -22.12
C ALA A 11 11.44 -33.28 -20.99
N ILE A 12 10.17 -33.56 -21.29
CA ILE A 12 9.21 -34.09 -20.31
C ILE A 12 9.61 -35.49 -19.83
N SER A 13 10.01 -36.39 -20.74
CA SER A 13 10.45 -37.74 -20.38
C SER A 13 11.74 -37.73 -19.56
N SER A 14 12.69 -36.84 -19.90
CA SER A 14 13.92 -36.56 -19.13
C SER A 14 13.61 -36.12 -17.69
N ILE A 15 12.64 -35.22 -17.51
CA ILE A 15 12.21 -34.72 -16.19
C ILE A 15 11.63 -35.85 -15.32
N MET A 16 10.81 -36.73 -15.91
CA MET A 16 10.18 -37.84 -15.19
C MET A 16 11.16 -38.94 -14.77
N ALA A 17 12.23 -39.15 -15.54
CA ALA A 17 13.25 -40.15 -15.26
C ALA A 17 14.10 -39.82 -14.02
N HIS A 18 14.33 -38.53 -13.72
CA HIS A 18 15.18 -38.10 -12.61
C HIS A 18 14.47 -37.12 -11.65
N LYS A 19 13.43 -37.61 -10.96
CA LYS A 19 12.52 -36.82 -10.11
C LYS A 19 13.23 -35.93 -9.08
N LEU A 20 14.24 -36.43 -8.36
CA LEU A 20 14.96 -35.66 -7.33
C LEU A 20 15.75 -34.50 -7.95
N ARG A 21 16.42 -34.76 -9.07
CA ARG A 21 17.19 -33.76 -9.81
C ARG A 21 16.27 -32.67 -10.38
N SER A 22 15.19 -33.10 -11.03
CA SER A 22 14.18 -32.20 -11.57
C SER A 22 13.52 -31.36 -10.49
N PHE A 23 13.25 -31.93 -9.32
CA PHE A 23 12.72 -31.15 -8.19
C PHE A 23 13.72 -30.09 -7.71
N LEU A 24 14.99 -30.46 -7.55
CA LEU A 24 16.05 -29.54 -7.11
C LEU A 24 16.35 -28.43 -8.15
N THR A 25 16.30 -28.71 -9.46
CA THR A 25 16.43 -27.67 -10.50
C THR A 25 15.28 -26.68 -10.47
N LEU A 26 14.06 -27.20 -10.33
CA LEU A 26 12.85 -26.38 -10.38
C LEU A 26 12.73 -25.51 -9.12
N LEU A 27 13.19 -25.99 -7.95
CA LEU A 27 13.00 -25.32 -6.67
C LEU A 27 13.52 -23.86 -6.68
N GLY A 28 14.70 -23.61 -7.22
CA GLY A 28 15.26 -22.26 -7.28
C GLY A 28 14.44 -21.31 -8.16
N VAL A 29 13.94 -21.79 -9.30
CA VAL A 29 13.06 -20.99 -10.19
C VAL A 29 11.68 -20.81 -9.57
N ILE A 30 11.13 -21.85 -8.94
CA ILE A 30 9.85 -21.81 -8.24
C ILE A 30 9.88 -20.72 -7.17
N ILE A 31 10.89 -20.74 -6.30
CA ILE A 31 11.04 -19.74 -5.23
C ILE A 31 11.24 -18.35 -5.83
N GLY A 32 12.14 -18.20 -6.81
CA GLY A 32 12.39 -16.90 -7.46
C GLY A 32 11.12 -16.29 -8.05
N VAL A 33 10.37 -17.07 -8.83
CA VAL A 33 9.12 -16.61 -9.48
C VAL A 33 8.01 -16.39 -8.45
N ALA A 34 7.93 -17.21 -7.40
CA ALA A 34 6.97 -17.01 -6.33
C ALA A 34 7.20 -15.67 -5.61
N VAL A 35 8.46 -15.35 -5.27
CA VAL A 35 8.82 -14.08 -4.63
C VAL A 35 8.57 -12.90 -5.56
N VAL A 36 8.94 -12.98 -6.85
CA VAL A 36 8.67 -11.93 -7.85
C VAL A 36 7.17 -11.61 -7.88
N THR A 37 6.35 -12.65 -7.99
CA THR A 37 4.89 -12.53 -8.11
C THR A 37 4.30 -11.97 -6.82
N ALA A 38 4.77 -12.43 -5.66
CA ALA A 38 4.32 -11.93 -4.36
C ALA A 38 4.62 -10.43 -4.22
N VAL A 39 5.85 -10.01 -4.54
CA VAL A 39 6.26 -8.60 -4.50
C VAL A 39 5.42 -7.74 -5.45
N ALA A 40 5.23 -8.19 -6.70
CA ALA A 40 4.40 -7.48 -7.66
C ALA A 40 2.94 -7.34 -7.19
N THR A 41 2.39 -8.39 -6.59
CA THR A 41 1.03 -8.40 -6.03
C THR A 41 0.90 -7.46 -4.84
N VAL A 42 1.90 -7.39 -3.96
CA VAL A 42 1.90 -6.45 -2.83
C VAL A 42 1.99 -5.01 -3.31
N ILE A 43 2.85 -4.71 -4.29
CA ILE A 43 2.99 -3.36 -4.86
C ILE A 43 1.69 -2.91 -5.54
N GLU A 44 1.11 -3.76 -6.39
CA GLU A 44 -0.16 -3.44 -7.04
C GLU A 44 -1.29 -3.30 -6.03
N GLY A 45 -1.38 -4.23 -5.07
CA GLY A 45 -2.36 -4.17 -3.99
C GLY A 45 -2.25 -2.87 -3.20
N ALA A 46 -1.04 -2.43 -2.86
CA ALA A 46 -0.81 -1.15 -2.21
C ALA A 46 -1.25 0.05 -3.09
N ASN A 47 -0.99 0.02 -4.40
CA ASN A 47 -1.41 1.09 -5.31
C ASN A 47 -2.94 1.18 -5.45
N VAL A 48 -3.63 0.04 -5.58
CA VAL A 48 -5.10 -0.02 -5.60
C VAL A 48 -5.65 0.48 -4.27
N TYR A 49 -5.06 0.02 -3.17
CA TYR A 49 -5.42 0.43 -1.83
C TYR A 49 -5.32 1.94 -1.61
N ILE A 50 -4.21 2.56 -2.04
CA ILE A 50 -4.02 4.01 -1.97
C ILE A 50 -5.14 4.71 -2.74
N LYS A 51 -5.41 4.30 -3.98
CA LYS A 51 -6.45 4.91 -4.82
C LYS A 51 -7.86 4.80 -4.22
N GLU A 52 -8.21 3.65 -3.64
CA GLU A 52 -9.56 3.41 -3.11
C GLU A 52 -9.78 4.01 -1.71
N LYS A 53 -8.75 4.05 -0.86
CA LYS A 53 -8.89 4.47 0.54
C LYS A 53 -8.41 5.89 0.83
N ILE A 54 -7.52 6.45 0.02
CA ILE A 54 -7.00 7.81 0.21
C ILE A 54 -7.81 8.86 -0.54
N ALA A 55 -8.53 8.46 -1.61
CA ALA A 55 -9.52 9.33 -2.28
C ALA A 55 -10.79 9.61 -1.43
N THR A 56 -10.66 9.64 -0.10
CA THR A 56 -11.75 9.79 0.87
C THR A 56 -11.88 11.20 1.42
N LEU A 57 -10.87 12.07 1.29
CA LEU A 57 -11.11 13.50 1.41
C LEU A 57 -11.75 13.97 0.10
N GLY A 58 -12.75 14.85 0.21
CA GLY A 58 -13.48 15.32 -0.97
C GLY A 58 -12.53 16.03 -1.92
N ALA A 59 -12.74 15.87 -3.24
CA ALA A 59 -11.94 16.58 -4.24
C ALA A 59 -11.84 18.08 -3.90
N GLY A 60 -10.61 18.61 -3.88
CA GLY A 60 -10.31 20.00 -3.54
C GLY A 60 -10.30 20.33 -2.05
N VAL A 61 -10.28 19.32 -1.16
CA VAL A 61 -10.14 19.51 0.29
C VAL A 61 -8.67 19.38 0.71
N PHE A 62 -8.21 20.28 1.58
CA PHE A 62 -6.92 20.19 2.24
C PHE A 62 -7.03 20.64 3.69
N SER A 63 -6.07 20.24 4.52
CA SER A 63 -6.00 20.67 5.91
C SER A 63 -4.75 21.49 6.19
N LEU A 64 -4.94 22.58 6.91
CA LEU A 64 -3.89 23.39 7.50
C LEU A 64 -3.66 22.89 8.92
N GLN A 65 -2.42 22.52 9.23
CA GLN A 65 -2.03 21.96 10.52
C GLN A 65 -0.64 22.45 10.93
N LYS A 66 -0.29 22.30 12.21
CA LYS A 66 0.99 22.74 12.77
C LYS A 66 2.21 22.22 11.99
N ALA A 67 2.20 20.93 11.70
CA ALA A 67 3.23 20.25 10.92
C ALA A 67 2.61 19.00 10.25
N SER A 68 3.13 18.58 9.10
CA SER A 68 2.75 17.32 8.46
C SER A 68 3.99 16.51 8.10
N VAL A 69 3.83 15.20 7.96
CA VAL A 69 4.87 14.33 7.41
C VAL A 69 4.71 14.33 5.89
N THR A 70 5.68 14.90 5.18
CA THR A 70 5.65 15.01 3.72
C THR A 70 6.44 13.91 3.01
N SER A 71 7.34 13.21 3.70
CA SER A 71 8.11 12.10 3.11
C SER A 71 8.58 11.08 4.15
N PHE A 72 8.79 9.85 3.69
CA PHE A 72 9.38 8.76 4.48
C PHE A 72 10.87 9.05 4.71
N GLY A 73 11.27 9.22 5.98
CA GLY A 73 12.63 9.58 6.39
C GLY A 73 12.78 11.00 6.96
N ASP A 74 11.81 11.88 6.75
CA ASP A 74 11.81 13.26 7.28
C ASP A 74 11.11 13.39 8.64
N PHE A 75 10.96 12.29 9.38
CA PHE A 75 10.30 12.27 10.68
C PHE A 75 10.96 13.23 11.69
N GLN A 76 12.27 13.41 11.61
CA GLN A 76 13.00 14.34 12.47
C GLN A 76 12.66 15.80 12.14
N LYS A 77 12.55 16.17 10.85
CA LYS A 77 12.08 17.51 10.45
C LYS A 77 10.64 17.75 10.88
N PHE A 78 9.79 16.73 10.78
CA PHE A 78 8.42 16.80 11.29
C PHE A 78 8.42 17.06 12.81
N LEU A 79 9.22 16.32 13.59
CA LEU A 79 9.33 16.52 15.05
C LEU A 79 9.86 17.91 15.41
N GLU A 80 10.85 18.41 14.68
CA GLU A 80 11.41 19.75 14.86
C GLU A 80 10.36 20.82 14.54
N ALA A 81 9.69 20.72 13.40
CA ALA A 81 8.60 21.63 13.02
C ALA A 81 7.45 21.58 14.04
N PHE A 82 7.03 20.39 14.46
CA PHE A 82 5.96 20.20 15.44
C PHE A 82 6.29 20.81 16.81
N ARG A 83 7.57 20.87 17.19
CA ARG A 83 8.02 21.53 18.42
C ARG A 83 8.19 23.04 18.27
N ARG A 84 8.71 23.50 17.13
CA ARG A 84 9.08 24.89 16.87
C ARG A 84 7.89 25.76 16.46
N ASN A 85 7.03 25.24 15.60
CA ASN A 85 5.93 25.99 15.00
C ASN A 85 4.91 26.40 16.07
N PRO A 86 4.22 27.54 15.92
CA PRO A 86 3.11 27.89 16.78
C PRO A 86 1.91 26.96 16.53
N ASP A 87 1.06 26.81 17.53
CA ASP A 87 -0.21 26.10 17.37
C ASP A 87 -1.19 27.00 16.61
N LEU A 88 -1.95 26.42 15.68
CA LEU A 88 -3.04 27.12 15.02
C LEU A 88 -4.15 27.46 16.04
N THR A 89 -4.88 28.53 15.76
CA THR A 89 -5.86 29.12 16.68
C THR A 89 -7.23 29.28 16.02
N VAL A 90 -8.26 29.43 16.86
CA VAL A 90 -9.62 29.76 16.40
C VAL A 90 -9.66 31.13 15.69
N ASP A 91 -8.77 32.04 16.04
CA ASP A 91 -8.69 33.35 15.37
C ASP A 91 -8.11 33.21 13.95
N ASP A 92 -7.24 32.22 13.70
CA ASP A 92 -6.77 31.89 12.35
C ASP A 92 -7.92 31.35 11.49
N LEU A 93 -8.76 30.48 12.07
CA LEU A 93 -9.98 30.01 11.43
C LEU A 93 -10.92 31.17 11.06
N ALA A 94 -11.14 32.10 11.98
CA ALA A 94 -12.01 33.26 11.74
C ALA A 94 -11.46 34.16 10.63
N ALA A 95 -10.15 34.45 10.65
CA ALA A 95 -9.49 35.26 9.62
C ALA A 95 -9.57 34.61 8.23
N LEU A 96 -9.37 33.29 8.14
CA LEU A 96 -9.50 32.57 6.88
C LEU A 96 -10.94 32.58 6.37
N ARG A 97 -11.94 32.41 7.24
CA ARG A 97 -13.36 32.51 6.84
C ARG A 97 -13.73 33.88 6.26
N GLU A 98 -13.14 34.94 6.77
CA GLU A 98 -13.39 36.30 6.29
C GLU A 98 -12.65 36.62 4.99
N SER A 99 -11.40 36.14 4.84
CA SER A 99 -10.49 36.61 3.79
C SER A 99 -10.26 35.63 2.63
N ALA A 100 -10.49 34.33 2.82
CA ALA A 100 -10.20 33.31 1.80
C ALA A 100 -11.37 33.17 0.81
N THR A 101 -11.47 34.10 -0.12
CA THR A 101 -12.56 34.19 -1.12
C THR A 101 -12.59 33.04 -2.13
N LEU A 102 -11.49 32.28 -2.28
CA LEU A 102 -11.44 31.11 -3.16
C LEU A 102 -11.83 29.81 -2.45
N ALA A 103 -12.03 29.85 -1.13
CA ALA A 103 -12.55 28.72 -0.37
C ALA A 103 -14.08 28.72 -0.40
N GLU A 104 -14.67 27.56 -0.68
CA GLU A 104 -16.12 27.35 -0.61
C GLU A 104 -16.57 27.06 0.84
N GLN A 105 -15.79 26.25 1.55
CA GLN A 105 -16.07 25.85 2.93
C GLN A 105 -14.79 25.87 3.75
N ILE A 106 -14.88 26.41 4.97
CA ILE A 106 -13.78 26.41 5.94
C ILE A 106 -14.33 25.93 7.27
N GLY A 107 -13.81 24.80 7.72
CA GLY A 107 -14.11 24.19 9.00
C GLY A 107 -12.86 24.08 9.85
N ALA A 108 -13.05 23.62 11.06
CA ALA A 108 -11.95 23.27 11.93
C ALA A 108 -12.27 22.03 12.74
N GLN A 109 -11.20 21.39 13.14
CA GLN A 109 -11.25 20.25 14.01
C GLN A 109 -10.11 20.31 15.01
N ASP A 110 -10.41 19.93 16.25
CA ASP A 110 -9.41 19.56 17.23
C ASP A 110 -9.71 18.14 17.73
N GLY A 111 -8.77 17.51 18.42
CA GLY A 111 -9.08 16.24 19.05
C GLY A 111 -7.96 15.65 19.86
N GLY A 112 -8.29 14.55 20.52
CA GLY A 112 -7.34 13.75 21.26
C GLY A 112 -7.93 12.39 21.59
N SER A 113 -7.07 11.49 22.02
CA SER A 113 -7.48 10.17 22.49
C SER A 113 -8.01 10.27 23.93
N LYS A 114 -9.24 9.81 24.16
CA LYS A 114 -9.89 9.82 25.47
C LYS A 114 -10.71 8.54 25.69
N PRO A 115 -10.87 8.08 26.94
CA PRO A 115 -11.83 7.02 27.25
C PRO A 115 -13.27 7.55 27.14
N VAL A 116 -14.16 6.73 26.59
CA VAL A 116 -15.60 7.00 26.48
C VAL A 116 -16.36 5.90 27.19
N LYS A 117 -17.35 6.28 28.01
CA LYS A 117 -18.06 5.35 28.88
C LYS A 117 -19.57 5.39 28.68
N TYR A 118 -20.20 4.23 28.81
CA TYR A 118 -21.64 4.07 28.93
C TYR A 118 -21.95 3.00 29.99
N GLY A 119 -22.59 3.40 31.11
CA GLY A 119 -22.83 2.50 32.24
C GLY A 119 -21.54 1.85 32.73
N ASN A 120 -21.45 0.52 32.63
CA ASN A 120 -20.27 -0.27 33.01
C ASN A 120 -19.30 -0.54 31.84
N ILE A 121 -19.63 -0.13 30.62
CA ILE A 121 -18.80 -0.32 29.42
C ILE A 121 -17.88 0.89 29.27
N THR A 122 -16.59 0.63 29.11
CA THR A 122 -15.57 1.66 28.81
C THR A 122 -14.84 1.26 27.55
N LEU A 123 -14.81 2.16 26.58
CA LEU A 123 -13.91 2.07 25.44
C LEU A 123 -12.73 3.00 25.69
N ASP A 124 -11.54 2.43 25.74
CA ASP A 124 -10.31 3.18 25.87
C ASP A 124 -9.82 3.66 24.50
N SER A 125 -9.06 4.75 24.51
CA SER A 125 -8.39 5.30 23.34
C SER A 125 -9.31 5.66 22.15
N VAL A 126 -10.50 6.20 22.42
CA VAL A 126 -11.41 6.68 21.39
C VAL A 126 -10.97 8.07 20.92
N GLY A 127 -10.99 8.30 19.60
CA GLY A 127 -10.68 9.61 19.04
C GLY A 127 -11.82 10.61 19.30
N VAL A 128 -11.71 11.41 20.36
CA VAL A 128 -12.69 12.47 20.67
C VAL A 128 -12.27 13.75 19.99
N GLN A 129 -13.15 14.29 19.16
CA GLN A 129 -12.87 15.37 18.22
C GLN A 129 -13.89 16.49 18.40
N GLY A 130 -13.44 17.73 18.55
CA GLY A 130 -14.28 18.91 18.41
C GLY A 130 -14.33 19.30 16.94
N VAL A 131 -15.52 19.48 16.36
CA VAL A 131 -15.68 19.79 14.93
C VAL A 131 -16.64 20.94 14.69
N THR A 132 -16.40 21.69 13.63
CA THR A 132 -17.37 22.65 13.11
C THR A 132 -18.53 21.93 12.39
N PRO A 133 -19.75 22.51 12.36
CA PRO A 133 -20.92 21.89 11.73
C PRO A 133 -20.73 21.53 10.25
N ASN A 134 -19.99 22.35 9.50
CA ASN A 134 -19.71 22.10 8.09
C ASN A 134 -18.66 20.99 7.84
N THR A 135 -18.11 20.36 8.88
CA THR A 135 -17.16 19.24 8.72
C THR A 135 -17.76 18.04 7.99
N LEU A 136 -19.08 17.85 8.07
CA LEU A 136 -19.78 16.84 7.26
C LEU A 136 -19.61 17.08 5.76
N LEU A 137 -19.62 18.35 5.32
CA LEU A 137 -19.41 18.73 3.93
C LEU A 137 -17.93 18.70 3.51
N LEU A 138 -17.03 18.74 4.48
CA LEU A 138 -15.57 18.72 4.28
C LEU A 138 -14.97 17.31 4.34
N SER A 139 -15.79 16.29 4.64
CA SER A 139 -15.37 14.89 4.77
C SER A 139 -16.27 13.98 3.93
N SER A 140 -15.90 12.70 3.81
CA SER A 140 -16.72 11.65 3.19
C SER A 140 -17.70 10.99 4.17
N LEU A 141 -17.98 11.63 5.31
CA LEU A 141 -18.88 11.10 6.32
C LEU A 141 -20.33 11.09 5.83
N GLU A 142 -20.97 9.93 5.95
CA GLU A 142 -22.41 9.77 5.75
C GLU A 142 -23.09 9.47 7.09
N ILE A 143 -24.31 9.96 7.27
CA ILE A 143 -25.11 9.70 8.47
C ILE A 143 -25.86 8.38 8.28
N ALA A 144 -25.66 7.41 9.17
CA ALA A 144 -26.43 6.17 9.19
C ALA A 144 -27.72 6.31 9.99
N GLN A 145 -27.66 6.98 11.14
CA GLN A 145 -28.79 7.16 12.05
C GLN A 145 -28.78 8.55 12.69
N GLY A 146 -29.97 9.06 13.00
CA GLY A 146 -30.15 10.34 13.67
C GLY A 146 -29.80 11.54 12.78
N ARG A 147 -29.05 12.50 13.35
CA ARG A 147 -28.62 13.72 12.67
C ARG A 147 -27.18 14.08 13.00
N TYR A 148 -26.58 14.93 12.17
CA TYR A 148 -25.26 15.51 12.45
C TYR A 148 -25.36 16.78 13.31
N ILE A 149 -24.21 17.27 13.78
CA ILE A 149 -24.03 18.53 14.52
C ILE A 149 -24.39 19.70 13.60
N ASN A 150 -25.19 20.65 14.10
CA ASN A 150 -25.56 21.87 13.37
C ASN A 150 -25.01 23.14 14.05
N ASP A 151 -25.22 24.30 13.43
CA ASP A 151 -24.75 25.58 13.95
C ASP A 151 -25.32 25.90 15.34
N PHE A 152 -26.60 25.61 15.57
CA PHE A 152 -27.24 25.84 16.87
C PHE A 152 -26.59 25.02 18.00
N ASP A 153 -26.25 23.75 17.74
CA ASP A 153 -25.57 22.90 18.72
C ASP A 153 -24.20 23.46 19.08
N ASN A 154 -23.47 23.98 18.08
CA ASN A 154 -22.14 24.54 18.27
C ASN A 154 -22.19 25.88 19.00
N GLU A 155 -23.01 26.83 18.55
CA GLU A 155 -23.13 28.16 19.15
C GLU A 155 -23.66 28.10 20.58
N SER A 156 -24.64 27.22 20.84
CA SER A 156 -25.22 27.04 22.17
C SER A 156 -24.40 26.13 23.09
N HIS A 157 -23.24 25.66 22.65
CA HIS A 157 -22.35 24.75 23.41
C HIS A 157 -23.10 23.53 23.94
N ARG A 158 -23.95 22.91 23.11
CA ARG A 158 -24.77 21.77 23.54
C ARG A 158 -23.88 20.56 23.80
N ASP A 159 -24.20 19.84 24.86
CA ASP A 159 -23.53 18.61 25.24
C ASP A 159 -24.09 17.44 24.42
N VAL A 160 -23.80 17.44 23.12
CA VAL A 160 -24.23 16.43 22.15
C VAL A 160 -23.04 15.75 21.48
N ALA A 161 -23.22 14.50 21.07
CA ALA A 161 -22.18 13.68 20.46
C ALA A 161 -22.68 12.96 19.20
N PHE A 162 -21.83 12.92 18.18
CA PHE A 162 -21.99 12.11 16.97
C PHE A 162 -20.95 11.00 16.97
N LEU A 163 -21.37 9.74 16.80
CA LEU A 163 -20.50 8.57 17.00
C LEU A 163 -20.06 7.96 15.67
N GLY A 164 -18.82 7.48 15.64
CA GLY A 164 -18.40 6.49 14.64
C GLY A 164 -19.05 5.13 14.90
N SER A 165 -19.17 4.29 13.86
CA SER A 165 -19.93 3.05 13.95
C SER A 165 -19.34 2.05 14.96
N GLU A 166 -18.01 2.00 15.10
CA GLU A 166 -17.34 1.11 16.05
C GLU A 166 -17.61 1.52 17.51
N VAL A 167 -17.61 2.82 17.78
CA VAL A 167 -17.94 3.34 19.13
C VAL A 167 -19.40 3.05 19.47
N ALA A 168 -20.30 3.22 18.51
CA ALA A 168 -21.71 2.91 18.68
C ALA A 168 -21.94 1.41 18.94
N GLU A 169 -21.36 0.53 18.13
CA GLU A 169 -21.44 -0.94 18.29
C GLU A 169 -20.81 -1.40 19.61
N GLY A 170 -19.67 -0.80 20.01
CA GLY A 170 -18.96 -1.16 21.24
C GLY A 170 -19.66 -0.72 22.52
N LEU A 171 -20.27 0.48 22.53
CA LEU A 171 -21.00 0.99 23.70
C LEU A 171 -22.45 0.49 23.76
N PHE A 172 -23.07 0.22 22.60
CA PHE A 172 -24.49 -0.08 22.48
C PHE A 172 -24.75 -1.32 21.59
N PRO A 173 -24.21 -2.51 21.92
CA PRO A 173 -24.22 -3.69 21.03
C PRO A 173 -25.63 -4.20 20.64
N GLN A 174 -26.66 -3.88 21.42
CA GLN A 174 -28.06 -4.26 21.15
C GLN A 174 -29.06 -3.15 21.49
N LEU A 175 -28.58 -1.91 21.61
CA LEU A 175 -29.40 -0.77 22.01
C LEU A 175 -29.36 0.30 20.93
N ASP A 176 -30.46 1.01 20.74
CA ASP A 176 -30.46 2.24 19.95
C ASP A 176 -29.60 3.29 20.69
N PRO A 177 -28.49 3.75 20.08
CA PRO A 177 -27.61 4.73 20.71
C PRO A 177 -28.24 6.12 20.76
N ILE A 178 -29.23 6.44 19.91
CA ILE A 178 -29.80 7.79 19.82
C ILE A 178 -30.50 8.19 21.12
N GLY A 179 -30.20 9.39 21.61
CA GLY A 179 -30.73 9.96 22.84
C GLY A 179 -30.11 9.40 24.12
N LYS A 180 -29.19 8.43 24.03
CA LYS A 180 -28.46 7.91 25.19
C LYS A 180 -27.35 8.87 25.60
N GLU A 181 -27.05 8.86 26.89
CA GLU A 181 -25.95 9.62 27.46
C GLU A 181 -24.64 8.80 27.40
N ILE A 182 -23.54 9.43 27.02
CA ILE A 182 -22.19 8.90 27.14
C ILE A 182 -21.35 9.83 27.98
N LYS A 183 -20.35 9.29 28.67
CA LYS A 183 -19.44 10.07 29.51
C LYS A 183 -18.06 10.13 28.90
N ILE A 184 -17.53 11.35 28.78
CA ILE A 184 -16.18 11.61 28.27
C ILE A 184 -15.47 12.50 29.28
N GLY A 185 -14.49 11.94 29.99
CA GLY A 185 -13.91 12.63 31.14
C GLY A 185 -14.96 12.86 32.25
N PRO A 186 -15.09 14.08 32.81
CA PRO A 186 -16.10 14.39 33.81
C PRO A 186 -17.50 14.64 33.21
N ASP A 187 -17.58 15.01 31.94
CA ASP A 187 -18.78 15.55 31.31
C ASP A 187 -19.64 14.47 30.62
N VAL A 188 -20.93 14.76 30.48
CA VAL A 188 -21.95 13.88 29.91
C VAL A 188 -22.48 14.48 28.61
N TYR A 189 -22.61 13.66 27.57
CA TYR A 189 -23.05 14.07 26.24
C TYR A 189 -24.19 13.18 25.75
N PHE A 190 -25.16 13.76 25.04
CA PHE A 190 -26.26 13.00 24.44
C PHE A 190 -25.94 12.63 22.99
N VAL A 191 -26.09 11.36 22.65
CA VAL A 191 -25.87 10.86 21.31
C VAL A 191 -27.00 11.33 20.39
N ILE A 192 -26.65 12.02 19.31
CA ILE A 192 -27.63 12.58 18.34
C ILE A 192 -27.58 11.92 16.97
N GLY A 193 -26.53 11.15 16.68
CA GLY A 193 -26.36 10.47 15.41
C GLY A 193 -25.18 9.50 15.39
N VAL A 194 -25.17 8.64 14.38
CA VAL A 194 -24.12 7.65 14.13
C VAL A 194 -23.70 7.70 12.66
N ALA A 195 -22.39 7.65 12.43
CA ALA A 195 -21.80 7.60 11.10
C ALA A 195 -22.03 6.23 10.44
N LYS A 196 -22.20 6.24 9.12
CA LYS A 196 -22.09 5.03 8.31
C LYS A 196 -20.66 4.52 8.37
N LYS A 197 -20.51 3.19 8.41
CA LYS A 197 -19.23 2.50 8.50
C LYS A 197 -18.29 2.90 7.36
N LEU A 198 -17.15 3.51 7.71
CA LEU A 198 -16.05 3.87 6.82
C LEU A 198 -15.09 2.68 6.60
N GLY A 199 -15.00 1.79 7.58
CA GLY A 199 -14.11 0.63 7.59
C GLY A 199 -12.72 0.98 8.12
N SER A 200 -11.73 0.17 7.73
CA SER A 200 -10.35 0.33 8.19
C SER A 200 -9.42 0.78 7.08
N VAL A 201 -8.38 1.51 7.48
CA VAL A 201 -7.26 1.91 6.65
C VAL A 201 -5.94 1.43 7.28
N LEU A 202 -5.16 0.59 6.60
CA LEU A 202 -3.89 0.01 7.07
C LEU A 202 -4.06 -0.73 8.42
N GLY A 203 -5.19 -1.42 8.57
CA GLY A 203 -5.55 -2.10 9.82
C GLY A 203 -5.99 -1.16 10.95
N GLN A 204 -6.00 0.16 10.74
CA GLN A 204 -6.50 1.14 11.69
C GLN A 204 -7.95 1.48 11.35
N SER A 205 -8.85 1.32 12.31
CA SER A 205 -10.25 1.68 12.12
C SER A 205 -10.41 3.18 11.89
N GLN A 206 -11.23 3.55 10.91
CA GLN A 206 -11.69 4.92 10.69
C GLN A 206 -13.02 5.20 11.41
N ASP A 207 -13.57 4.19 12.09
CA ASP A 207 -14.87 4.25 12.77
C ASP A 207 -14.75 4.48 14.29
N ASN A 208 -13.52 4.51 14.84
CA ASN A 208 -13.26 4.71 16.27
C ASN A 208 -13.16 6.21 16.65
N PHE A 209 -14.26 6.95 16.55
CA PHE A 209 -14.29 8.36 16.90
C PHE A 209 -15.61 8.81 17.56
N VAL A 210 -15.53 9.93 18.29
CA VAL A 210 -16.68 10.71 18.75
C VAL A 210 -16.47 12.16 18.34
N GLN A 211 -17.45 12.76 17.68
CA GLN A 211 -17.46 14.16 17.31
C GLN A 211 -18.38 14.95 18.23
N LEU A 212 -17.85 16.04 18.78
CA LEU A 212 -18.55 17.02 19.61
C LEU A 212 -18.56 18.37 18.86
N PRO A 213 -19.52 19.27 19.12
CA PRO A 213 -19.41 20.63 18.62
C PRO A 213 -18.10 21.27 19.10
N LEU A 214 -17.39 21.95 18.20
CA LEU A 214 -16.05 22.49 18.47
C LEU A 214 -16.01 23.37 19.73
N LEU A 215 -17.01 24.22 19.92
CA LEU A 215 -17.09 25.10 21.09
C LEU A 215 -17.34 24.31 22.39
N THR A 216 -18.17 23.26 22.34
CA THR A 216 -18.38 22.34 23.47
C THR A 216 -17.08 21.60 23.81
N PHE A 217 -16.33 21.13 22.81
CA PHE A 217 -15.03 20.50 23.03
C PHE A 217 -14.03 21.44 23.73
N PHE A 218 -13.95 22.71 23.31
CA PHE A 218 -13.07 23.67 23.97
C PHE A 218 -13.51 24.03 25.39
N LYS A 219 -14.82 24.08 25.66
CA LYS A 219 -15.37 24.25 27.01
C LYS A 219 -14.93 23.11 27.93
N ALA A 220 -14.98 21.86 27.45
CA ALA A 220 -14.65 20.67 28.25
C ALA A 220 -13.13 20.46 28.44
N PHE A 221 -12.32 20.73 27.40
CA PHE A 221 -10.89 20.36 27.40
C PHE A 221 -9.92 21.55 27.47
N GLY A 222 -10.43 22.79 27.56
CA GLY A 222 -9.72 23.93 28.13
C GLY A 222 -8.62 24.59 27.29
N LYS A 223 -8.38 24.16 26.04
CA LYS A 223 -7.42 24.82 25.15
C LYS A 223 -8.04 25.10 23.78
N ARG A 224 -8.16 26.39 23.42
CA ARG A 224 -8.57 26.87 22.08
C ARG A 224 -7.41 26.91 21.07
N SER A 225 -6.29 26.30 21.45
CA SER A 225 -5.08 26.16 20.64
C SER A 225 -4.39 24.89 21.12
N SER A 226 -4.22 23.94 20.21
CA SER A 226 -3.66 22.63 20.48
C SER A 226 -2.76 22.22 19.31
N PRO A 227 -1.71 21.42 19.54
CA PRO A 227 -0.90 20.87 18.47
C PRO A 227 -1.70 20.01 17.46
N THR A 228 -2.90 19.57 17.86
CA THR A 228 -3.85 18.77 17.07
C THR A 228 -4.93 19.60 16.36
N PHE A 229 -4.99 20.92 16.62
CA PHE A 229 -5.94 21.80 15.95
C PHE A 229 -5.58 21.93 14.47
N ARG A 230 -6.57 21.66 13.62
CA ARG A 230 -6.46 21.73 12.16
C ARG A 230 -7.63 22.50 11.57
N ILE A 231 -7.34 23.30 10.56
CA ILE A 231 -8.34 24.00 9.76
C ILE A 231 -8.50 23.23 8.46
N ILE A 232 -9.73 22.88 8.09
CA ILE A 232 -10.02 22.11 6.89
C ILE A 232 -10.67 23.05 5.89
N VAL A 233 -10.16 23.07 4.66
CA VAL A 233 -10.58 24.00 3.61
C VAL A 233 -10.99 23.20 2.41
N ARG A 234 -12.17 23.51 1.85
CA ARG A 234 -12.59 23.08 0.51
C ARG A 234 -12.48 24.26 -0.44
N GLY A 235 -11.67 24.10 -1.48
CA GLY A 235 -11.59 25.05 -2.58
C GLY A 235 -12.86 25.05 -3.43
N ARG A 236 -13.17 26.19 -4.05
CA ARG A 236 -14.26 26.24 -5.02
C ARG A 236 -14.01 25.30 -6.21
N PRO A 237 -15.03 24.61 -6.75
CA PRO A 237 -14.86 23.64 -7.84
C PRO A 237 -14.31 24.23 -9.14
N ASP A 238 -14.51 25.53 -9.38
CA ASP A 238 -14.06 26.24 -10.58
C ASP A 238 -12.62 26.77 -10.48
N VAL A 239 -11.96 26.59 -9.33
CA VAL A 239 -10.62 27.10 -9.06
C VAL A 239 -9.65 25.94 -8.87
N PRO A 240 -8.48 25.95 -9.54
CA PRO A 240 -7.44 24.96 -9.30
C PRO A 240 -7.06 24.89 -7.80
N PRO A 241 -6.99 23.69 -7.19
CA PRO A 241 -6.68 23.54 -5.76
C PRO A 241 -5.41 24.28 -5.33
N GLU A 242 -4.39 24.33 -6.19
CA GLU A 242 -3.12 25.00 -5.91
C GLU A 242 -3.30 26.50 -5.67
N LYS A 243 -4.23 27.15 -6.41
CA LYS A 243 -4.52 28.58 -6.20
C LYS A 243 -5.20 28.85 -4.87
N VAL A 244 -6.06 27.93 -4.42
CA VAL A 244 -6.72 28.03 -3.11
C VAL A 244 -5.69 27.83 -2.00
N GLN A 245 -4.82 26.83 -2.15
CA GLN A 245 -3.71 26.57 -1.23
C GLN A 245 -2.77 27.78 -1.15
N ASP A 246 -2.42 28.38 -2.29
CA ASP A 246 -1.58 29.58 -2.35
C ASP A 246 -2.24 30.78 -1.66
N GLN A 247 -3.54 31.00 -1.87
CA GLN A 247 -4.27 32.06 -1.17
C GLN A 247 -4.24 31.85 0.35
N VAL A 248 -4.58 30.63 0.82
CA VAL A 248 -4.55 30.30 2.24
C VAL A 248 -3.14 30.44 2.81
N ARG A 249 -2.11 29.98 2.08
CA ARG A 249 -0.70 30.13 2.47
C ARG A 249 -0.33 31.61 2.64
N VAL A 250 -0.66 32.46 1.68
CA VAL A 250 -0.37 33.90 1.75
C VAL A 250 -1.07 34.55 2.94
N LEU A 251 -2.37 34.28 3.13
CA LEU A 251 -3.15 34.82 4.26
C LEU A 251 -2.53 34.42 5.60
N MET A 252 -2.18 33.14 5.76
CA MET A 252 -1.55 32.64 6.98
C MET A 252 -0.16 33.22 7.20
N ARG A 253 0.67 33.31 6.15
CA ARG A 253 2.00 33.96 6.25
C ARG A 253 1.89 35.43 6.66
N THR A 254 0.95 36.18 6.08
CA THR A 254 0.69 37.57 6.46
C THR A 254 0.25 37.66 7.92
N ARG A 255 -0.66 36.80 8.35
CA ARG A 255 -1.18 36.78 9.72
C ARG A 255 -0.11 36.41 10.75
N HIS A 256 0.72 35.42 10.44
CA HIS A 256 1.85 34.99 11.26
C HIS A 256 3.07 35.93 11.13
N LYS A 257 2.97 36.99 10.31
CA LYS A 257 4.02 37.98 10.07
C LYS A 257 5.34 37.32 9.61
N LEU A 258 5.23 36.34 8.72
CA LEU A 258 6.39 35.64 8.17
C LEU A 258 7.04 36.45 7.05
N ASP A 259 8.32 36.79 7.25
CA ASP A 259 9.14 37.51 6.26
C ASP A 259 9.31 36.71 4.95
N TYR A 260 9.68 37.43 3.88
CA TYR A 260 10.06 36.81 2.61
C TYR A 260 11.27 35.88 2.80
N GLY A 261 11.18 34.65 2.30
CA GLY A 261 12.23 33.63 2.41
C GLY A 261 12.25 32.83 3.72
N LYS A 262 11.46 33.20 4.74
CA LYS A 262 11.27 32.32 5.91
C LYS A 262 10.40 31.11 5.53
N PRO A 263 10.74 29.89 5.99
CA PRO A 263 9.88 28.73 5.79
C PRO A 263 8.54 28.93 6.50
N ASP A 264 7.48 28.30 5.98
CA ASP A 264 6.17 28.28 6.64
C ASP A 264 6.30 27.65 8.04
N ASP A 265 5.63 28.26 9.02
CA ASP A 265 5.49 27.75 10.38
C ASP A 265 4.17 26.98 10.56
N PHE A 266 3.55 26.60 9.45
CA PHE A 266 2.40 25.72 9.36
C PHE A 266 2.62 24.78 8.17
N SER A 267 1.79 23.76 8.05
CA SER A 267 1.80 22.84 6.93
C SER A 267 0.41 22.71 6.31
N ILE A 268 0.40 22.63 4.98
CA ILE A 268 -0.79 22.29 4.19
C ILE A 268 -0.67 20.81 3.84
N ALA A 269 -1.54 20.00 4.42
CA ALA A 269 -1.66 18.58 4.12
C ALA A 269 -2.79 18.37 3.11
N THR A 270 -2.45 17.73 2.00
CA THR A 270 -3.37 17.43 0.89
C THR A 270 -3.44 15.92 0.66
N ASP A 271 -4.41 15.50 -0.14
CA ASP A 271 -4.48 14.11 -0.61
C ASP A 271 -3.28 13.74 -1.45
N GLU A 272 -2.85 14.63 -2.35
CA GLU A 272 -1.69 14.36 -3.19
C GLU A 272 -0.43 14.16 -2.34
N ALA A 273 -0.26 14.92 -1.24
CA ALA A 273 0.85 14.74 -0.32
C ALA A 273 0.79 13.38 0.40
N THR A 274 -0.40 12.91 0.76
CA THR A 274 -0.62 11.61 1.40
C THR A 274 -0.37 10.46 0.43
N GLU A 275 -0.85 10.58 -0.81
CA GLU A 275 -0.57 9.64 -1.90
C GLU A 275 0.93 9.56 -2.19
N GLN A 276 1.63 10.71 -2.27
CA GLN A 276 3.08 10.76 -2.47
C GLN A 276 3.85 10.11 -1.33
N LEU A 277 3.43 10.33 -0.07
CA LEU A 277 4.03 9.70 1.10
C LEU A 277 3.90 8.17 1.03
N LEU A 278 2.71 7.65 0.76
CA LEU A 278 2.48 6.20 0.68
C LEU A 278 3.18 5.60 -0.55
N GLY A 279 3.15 6.28 -1.70
CA GLY A 279 3.90 5.88 -2.89
C GLY A 279 5.40 5.81 -2.63
N SER A 280 5.95 6.73 -1.82
CA SER A 280 7.35 6.69 -1.39
C SER A 280 7.67 5.46 -0.55
N ILE A 281 6.76 5.06 0.35
CA ILE A 281 6.89 3.80 1.12
C ILE A 281 6.89 2.60 0.19
N VAL A 282 5.95 2.53 -0.76
CA VAL A 282 5.88 1.45 -1.77
C VAL A 282 7.17 1.40 -2.57
N ASN A 283 7.71 2.55 -2.99
CA ASN A 283 8.96 2.64 -3.72
C ASN A 283 10.16 2.14 -2.92
N VAL A 284 10.23 2.45 -1.62
CA VAL A 284 11.30 1.93 -0.74
C VAL A 284 11.20 0.41 -0.59
N VAL A 285 9.99 -0.12 -0.36
CA VAL A 285 9.77 -1.57 -0.30
C VAL A 285 10.16 -2.24 -1.61
N ALA A 286 9.78 -1.66 -2.75
CA ALA A 286 10.16 -2.15 -4.07
C ALA A 286 11.68 -2.12 -4.28
N ALA A 287 12.35 -1.04 -3.89
CA ALA A 287 13.79 -0.88 -4.00
C ALA A 287 14.58 -1.94 -3.21
N VAL A 288 14.05 -2.41 -2.08
CA VAL A 288 14.63 -3.53 -1.31
C VAL A 288 14.24 -4.89 -1.90
N ALA A 289 13.00 -5.04 -2.37
CA ALA A 289 12.48 -6.30 -2.86
C ALA A 289 13.08 -6.72 -4.21
N PHE A 290 13.32 -5.79 -5.14
CA PHE A 290 13.86 -6.10 -6.46
C PHE A 290 15.26 -6.75 -6.42
N PRO A 291 16.23 -6.26 -5.62
CA PRO A 291 17.51 -6.95 -5.43
C PRO A 291 17.36 -8.36 -4.85
N VAL A 292 16.48 -8.56 -3.86
CA VAL A 292 16.24 -9.87 -3.25
C VAL A 292 15.67 -10.86 -4.27
N VAL A 293 14.73 -10.40 -5.08
CA VAL A 293 14.19 -11.12 -6.24
C VAL A 293 15.31 -11.47 -7.23
N GLY A 294 16.14 -10.48 -7.59
CA GLY A 294 17.25 -10.67 -8.53
C GLY A 294 18.24 -11.72 -8.07
N ILE A 295 18.65 -11.66 -6.79
CA ILE A 295 19.54 -12.66 -6.18
C ILE A 295 18.90 -14.05 -6.21
N SER A 296 17.60 -14.16 -5.88
CA SER A 296 16.87 -15.43 -5.90
C SER A 296 16.83 -16.05 -7.30
N LEU A 297 16.62 -15.23 -8.34
CA LEU A 297 16.66 -15.66 -9.74
C LEU A 297 18.06 -16.10 -10.17
N VAL A 298 19.11 -15.39 -9.74
CA VAL A 298 20.50 -15.79 -10.01
C VAL A 298 20.84 -17.12 -9.35
N ILE A 299 20.47 -17.33 -8.09
CA ILE A 299 20.66 -18.60 -7.39
C ILE A 299 19.94 -19.73 -8.15
N GLY A 300 18.68 -19.53 -8.52
CA GLY A 300 17.93 -20.50 -9.32
C GLY A 300 18.57 -20.79 -10.67
N GLY A 301 19.09 -19.75 -11.34
CA GLY A 301 19.83 -19.87 -12.59
C GLY A 301 21.13 -20.67 -12.47
N ILE A 302 21.93 -20.42 -11.42
CA ILE A 302 23.17 -21.18 -11.16
C ILE A 302 22.86 -22.66 -10.91
N VAL A 303 21.77 -22.95 -10.19
CA VAL A 303 21.32 -24.34 -9.97
C VAL A 303 20.97 -25.01 -11.30
N ILE A 304 20.22 -24.34 -12.18
CA ILE A 304 19.93 -24.84 -13.53
C ILE A 304 21.24 -25.12 -14.29
N MET A 305 22.16 -24.15 -14.30
CA MET A 305 23.43 -24.27 -15.02
C MET A 305 24.24 -25.48 -14.56
N ASN A 306 24.40 -25.66 -13.25
CA ASN A 306 25.21 -26.75 -12.69
C ASN A 306 24.60 -28.12 -12.98
N ILE A 307 23.28 -28.25 -12.85
CA ILE A 307 22.61 -29.51 -13.13
C ILE A 307 22.62 -29.81 -14.63
N MET A 308 22.49 -28.80 -15.49
CA MET A 308 22.64 -28.96 -16.94
C MET A 308 24.07 -29.36 -17.32
N LEU A 309 25.11 -28.81 -16.67
CA LEU A 309 26.49 -29.25 -16.90
C LEU A 309 26.69 -30.72 -16.53
N ALA A 310 26.16 -31.16 -15.38
CA ALA A 310 26.19 -32.55 -14.97
C ALA A 310 25.42 -33.45 -15.96
N SER A 311 24.26 -33.01 -16.45
CA SER A 311 23.49 -33.74 -17.46
C SER A 311 24.22 -33.85 -18.79
N VAL A 312 24.99 -32.84 -19.20
CA VAL A 312 25.81 -32.89 -20.41
C VAL A 312 26.92 -33.92 -20.25
N THR A 313 27.56 -33.99 -19.07
CA THR A 313 28.60 -34.99 -18.81
C THR A 313 28.05 -36.41 -18.80
N GLU A 314 26.86 -36.64 -18.22
CA GLU A 314 26.22 -37.96 -18.20
C GLU A 314 25.75 -38.40 -19.60
N ARG A 315 25.27 -37.45 -20.43
CA ARG A 315 24.78 -37.73 -21.79
C ARG A 315 25.85 -37.58 -22.87
N THR A 316 27.13 -37.51 -22.52
CA THR A 316 28.23 -37.25 -23.46
C THR A 316 28.21 -38.24 -24.64
N ARG A 317 28.07 -39.54 -24.35
CA ARG A 317 28.05 -40.62 -25.36
C ARG A 317 26.85 -40.51 -26.29
N GLU A 318 25.66 -40.20 -25.77
CA GLU A 318 24.44 -39.99 -26.58
C GLU A 318 24.59 -38.80 -27.53
N ILE A 319 25.17 -37.70 -27.06
CA ILE A 319 25.44 -36.51 -27.88
C ILE A 319 26.44 -36.85 -29.00
N GLY A 320 27.46 -37.65 -28.69
CA GLY A 320 28.42 -38.18 -29.66
C GLY A 320 27.75 -38.97 -30.78
N ILE A 321 26.86 -39.91 -30.43
CA ILE A 321 26.10 -40.72 -31.40
C ILE A 321 25.27 -39.81 -32.32
N ARG A 322 24.53 -38.83 -31.78
CA ARG A 322 23.72 -37.90 -32.59
C ARG A 322 24.57 -37.10 -33.58
N LYS A 323 25.73 -36.62 -33.15
CA LYS A 323 26.65 -35.87 -34.02
C LYS A 323 27.26 -36.75 -35.12
N SER A 324 27.62 -37.99 -34.81
CA SER A 324 28.12 -38.95 -35.80
C SER A 324 27.07 -39.33 -36.84
N LEU A 325 25.78 -39.26 -36.48
CA LEU A 325 24.65 -39.42 -37.40
C LEU A 325 24.28 -38.14 -38.18
N GLY A 326 25.03 -37.05 -38.03
CA GLY A 326 24.88 -35.82 -38.80
C GLY A 326 24.15 -34.66 -38.10
N ALA A 327 23.86 -34.76 -36.79
CA ALA A 327 23.27 -33.63 -36.06
C ALA A 327 24.22 -32.41 -36.03
N THR A 328 23.72 -31.23 -36.41
CA THR A 328 24.54 -30.01 -36.42
C THR A 328 24.76 -29.48 -35.00
N ARG A 329 25.80 -28.64 -34.81
CA ARG A 329 26.00 -27.92 -33.54
C ARG A 329 24.75 -27.13 -33.12
N ARG A 330 24.02 -26.57 -34.09
CA ARG A 330 22.80 -25.79 -33.85
C ARG A 330 21.64 -26.66 -33.38
N ASP A 331 21.51 -27.89 -33.88
CA ASP A 331 20.49 -28.83 -33.41
C ASP A 331 20.71 -29.19 -31.93
N ILE A 332 21.97 -29.51 -31.56
CA ILE A 332 22.32 -29.83 -30.16
C ILE A 332 22.14 -28.61 -29.25
N LEU A 333 22.56 -27.42 -29.69
CA LEU A 333 22.39 -26.18 -28.92
C LEU A 333 20.90 -25.89 -28.66
N MET A 334 20.06 -25.95 -29.70
CA MET A 334 18.62 -25.69 -29.58
C MET A 334 17.94 -26.73 -28.69
N GLN A 335 18.34 -28.00 -28.76
CA GLN A 335 17.79 -29.03 -27.88
C GLN A 335 17.98 -28.69 -26.40
N PHE A 336 19.22 -28.39 -25.99
CA PHE A 336 19.51 -28.09 -24.59
C PHE A 336 18.94 -26.73 -24.13
N LEU A 337 18.88 -25.74 -25.03
CA LEU A 337 18.22 -24.46 -24.74
C LEU A 337 16.71 -24.64 -24.52
N VAL A 338 16.05 -25.44 -25.36
CA VAL A 338 14.62 -25.74 -25.20
C VAL A 338 14.38 -26.55 -23.92
N GLU A 339 15.24 -27.53 -23.60
CA GLU A 339 15.14 -28.31 -22.35
C GLU A 339 15.25 -27.37 -21.12
N SER A 340 16.21 -26.44 -21.12
CA SER A 340 16.40 -25.45 -20.05
C SER A 340 15.24 -24.46 -19.95
N ALA A 341 14.75 -23.96 -21.09
CA ALA A 341 13.62 -23.04 -21.16
C ALA A 341 12.31 -23.70 -20.71
N MET A 342 12.09 -24.98 -21.04
CA MET A 342 10.92 -25.72 -20.57
C MET A 342 10.98 -26.01 -19.08
N MET A 343 12.13 -26.43 -18.56
CA MET A 343 12.30 -26.62 -17.12
C MET A 343 12.02 -25.33 -16.36
N SER A 344 12.64 -24.22 -16.75
CA SER A 344 12.38 -22.92 -16.12
C SER A 344 10.94 -22.40 -16.33
N GLY A 345 10.32 -22.67 -17.48
CA GLY A 345 8.91 -22.36 -17.73
C GLY A 345 7.96 -23.11 -16.81
N ILE A 346 8.15 -24.44 -16.66
CA ILE A 346 7.38 -25.28 -15.73
C ILE A 346 7.60 -24.82 -14.28
N GLY A 347 8.85 -24.56 -13.90
CA GLY A 347 9.17 -24.03 -12.58
C GLY A 347 8.52 -22.67 -12.32
N GLY A 348 8.48 -21.79 -13.33
CA GLY A 348 7.80 -20.51 -13.24
C GLY A 348 6.29 -20.63 -13.14
N LEU A 349 5.66 -21.56 -13.88
CA LEU A 349 4.23 -21.84 -13.75
C LEU A 349 3.87 -22.36 -12.35
N ILE A 350 4.67 -23.28 -11.81
CA ILE A 350 4.47 -23.81 -10.46
C ILE A 350 4.69 -22.70 -9.41
N GLY A 351 5.75 -21.89 -9.55
CA GLY A 351 6.01 -20.75 -8.67
C GLY A 351 4.90 -19.71 -8.70
N LEU A 352 4.36 -19.39 -9.88
CA LEU A 352 3.21 -18.50 -10.05
C LEU A 352 1.98 -19.08 -9.34
N LEU A 353 1.66 -20.35 -9.55
CA LEU A 353 0.51 -20.99 -8.92
C LEU A 353 0.65 -20.99 -7.40
N LEU A 354 1.82 -21.33 -6.88
CA LEU A 354 2.12 -21.24 -5.45
C LEU A 354 1.94 -19.82 -4.93
N ALA A 355 2.51 -18.81 -5.58
CA ALA A 355 2.32 -17.42 -5.16
C ALA A 355 0.85 -16.99 -5.15
N VAL A 356 0.09 -17.28 -6.20
CA VAL A 356 -1.33 -16.93 -6.28
C VAL A 356 -2.12 -17.62 -5.16
N THR A 357 -1.89 -18.91 -4.91
CA THR A 357 -2.56 -19.65 -3.83
C THR A 357 -2.16 -19.14 -2.45
N SER A 358 -0.88 -18.90 -2.19
CA SER A 358 -0.39 -18.32 -0.93
C SER A 358 -0.99 -16.93 -0.68
N MET A 359 -1.06 -16.09 -1.72
CA MET A 359 -1.64 -14.75 -1.61
C MET A 359 -3.17 -14.80 -1.38
N ALA A 360 -3.87 -15.75 -1.99
CA ALA A 360 -5.30 -15.98 -1.73
C ALA A 360 -5.58 -16.41 -0.28
N ILE A 361 -4.69 -17.23 0.30
CA ILE A 361 -4.75 -17.62 1.72
C ILE A 361 -4.43 -16.41 2.61
N LEU A 362 -3.38 -15.66 2.28
CA LEU A 362 -2.94 -14.49 3.06
C LEU A 362 -4.04 -13.43 3.17
N LYS A 363 -4.86 -13.26 2.13
CA LYS A 363 -6.02 -12.37 2.11
C LYS A 363 -7.02 -12.64 3.24
N GLN A 364 -7.09 -13.87 3.77
CA GLN A 364 -7.98 -14.22 4.88
C GLN A 364 -7.48 -13.70 6.22
N PHE A 365 -6.16 -13.48 6.36
CA PHE A 365 -5.52 -13.08 7.62
C PHE A 365 -5.12 -11.61 7.63
N VAL A 366 -4.92 -11.00 6.45
CA VAL A 366 -4.42 -9.64 6.31
C VAL A 366 -5.45 -8.78 5.56
N PRO A 367 -5.94 -7.68 6.15
CA PRO A 367 -6.91 -6.77 5.52
C PRO A 367 -6.24 -5.81 4.53
N ILE A 368 -5.39 -6.32 3.66
CA ILE A 368 -4.78 -5.57 2.55
C ILE A 368 -5.40 -6.12 1.26
N PRO A 369 -5.83 -5.26 0.31
CA PRO A 369 -6.35 -5.73 -0.96
C PRO A 369 -5.23 -6.44 -1.73
N VAL A 370 -5.34 -7.76 -1.76
CA VAL A 370 -4.49 -8.62 -2.56
C VAL A 370 -5.14 -8.74 -3.93
N SER A 371 -4.60 -8.04 -4.92
CA SER A 371 -4.96 -8.18 -6.32
C SER A 371 -3.73 -8.56 -7.13
N VAL A 372 -3.73 -9.78 -7.68
CA VAL A 372 -2.67 -10.20 -8.61
C VAL A 372 -2.90 -9.46 -9.93
N PRO A 373 -2.01 -8.56 -10.37
CA PRO A 373 -2.22 -7.86 -11.62
C PRO A 373 -2.17 -8.83 -12.80
N LEU A 374 -2.98 -8.57 -13.82
CA LEU A 374 -3.03 -9.41 -15.04
C LEU A 374 -1.68 -9.48 -15.78
N TRP A 375 -0.82 -8.47 -15.59
CA TRP A 375 0.53 -8.45 -16.18
C TRP A 375 1.53 -9.33 -15.42
N ALA A 376 1.34 -9.62 -14.12
CA ALA A 376 2.30 -10.36 -13.31
C ALA A 376 2.56 -11.79 -13.82
N PRO A 377 1.54 -12.60 -14.21
CA PRO A 377 1.77 -13.90 -14.83
C PRO A 377 2.65 -13.84 -16.08
N VAL A 378 2.42 -12.86 -16.94
CA VAL A 378 3.19 -12.68 -18.19
C VAL A 378 4.65 -12.36 -17.87
N VAL A 379 4.90 -11.44 -16.94
CA VAL A 379 6.25 -11.07 -16.50
C VAL A 379 6.94 -12.25 -15.81
N ALA A 380 6.25 -12.94 -14.90
CA ALA A 380 6.77 -14.11 -14.18
C ALA A 380 7.26 -15.21 -15.14
N ILE A 381 6.43 -15.60 -16.11
CA ILE A 381 6.76 -16.62 -17.09
C ILE A 381 7.86 -16.15 -18.05
N SER A 382 7.82 -14.89 -18.48
CA SER A 382 8.84 -14.33 -19.38
C SER A 382 10.21 -14.28 -18.70
N VAL A 383 10.26 -13.83 -17.45
CA VAL A 383 11.49 -13.78 -16.66
C VAL A 383 12.03 -15.18 -16.39
N SER A 384 11.17 -16.15 -16.05
CA SER A 384 11.63 -17.52 -15.81
C SER A 384 12.23 -18.14 -17.07
N ALA A 385 11.58 -17.98 -18.22
CA ALA A 385 12.10 -18.45 -19.50
C ALA A 385 13.44 -17.79 -19.87
N LEU A 386 13.57 -16.47 -19.67
CA LEU A 386 14.82 -15.73 -19.89
C LEU A 386 15.96 -16.25 -19.00
N VAL A 387 15.68 -16.52 -17.72
CA VAL A 387 16.67 -17.09 -16.80
C VAL A 387 17.10 -18.48 -17.27
N GLY A 388 16.16 -19.35 -17.66
CA GLY A 388 16.49 -20.68 -18.19
C GLY A 388 17.32 -20.64 -19.47
N VAL A 389 17.02 -19.73 -20.39
CA VAL A 389 17.80 -19.54 -21.61
C VAL A 389 19.20 -19.00 -21.28
N PHE A 390 19.30 -17.99 -20.43
CA PHE A 390 20.57 -17.35 -20.08
C PHE A 390 21.54 -18.32 -19.40
N PHE A 391 21.09 -19.01 -18.36
CA PHE A 391 21.92 -19.97 -17.63
C PHE A 391 22.07 -21.32 -18.35
N GLY A 392 21.14 -21.66 -19.25
CA GLY A 392 21.24 -22.83 -20.13
C GLY A 392 22.21 -22.65 -21.30
N LEU A 393 22.53 -21.40 -21.67
CA LEU A 393 23.37 -21.11 -22.84
C LEU A 393 24.78 -21.67 -22.71
N TYR A 394 25.41 -21.52 -21.54
CA TYR A 394 26.76 -22.02 -21.29
C TYR A 394 26.85 -23.56 -21.43
N PRO A 395 26.05 -24.37 -20.72
CA PRO A 395 26.08 -25.82 -20.86
C PRO A 395 25.66 -26.28 -22.26
N ALA A 396 24.64 -25.65 -22.87
CA ALA A 396 24.20 -25.99 -24.23
C ALA A 396 25.33 -25.77 -25.25
N ASN A 397 26.08 -24.66 -25.13
CA ASN A 397 27.22 -24.39 -25.99
C ASN A 397 28.36 -25.38 -25.77
N ARG A 398 28.60 -25.81 -24.52
CA ARG A 398 29.58 -26.84 -24.19
C ARG A 398 29.22 -28.18 -24.84
N ALA A 399 27.96 -28.61 -24.74
CA ALA A 399 27.46 -29.81 -25.41
C ALA A 399 27.56 -29.72 -26.95
N ALA A 400 27.18 -28.59 -27.51
CA ALA A 400 27.26 -28.33 -28.94
C ALA A 400 28.71 -28.32 -29.48
N LYS A 401 29.72 -28.13 -28.64
CA LYS A 401 31.14 -28.15 -29.01
C LYS A 401 31.86 -29.49 -28.82
N LEU A 402 31.23 -30.50 -28.19
CA LEU A 402 31.81 -31.84 -28.02
C LEU A 402 32.25 -32.46 -29.37
N ASP A 403 33.43 -33.06 -29.41
CA ASP A 403 33.92 -33.80 -30.58
C ASP A 403 33.33 -35.23 -30.55
N PRO A 404 32.63 -35.68 -31.61
CA PRO A 404 32.03 -37.02 -31.67
C PRO A 404 33.01 -38.16 -31.36
N ILE A 405 34.28 -38.05 -31.75
CA ILE A 405 35.29 -39.09 -31.54
C ILE A 405 35.64 -39.22 -30.05
N THR A 406 35.86 -38.08 -29.38
CA THR A 406 36.15 -38.06 -27.94
C THR A 406 34.92 -38.45 -27.12
N ALA A 407 33.73 -38.05 -27.54
CA ALA A 407 32.49 -38.35 -26.86
C ALA A 407 32.12 -39.84 -26.87
N LEU A 408 32.49 -40.58 -27.93
CA LEU A 408 32.26 -42.04 -28.03
C LEU A 408 33.31 -42.87 -27.28
N ARG A 409 34.45 -42.26 -26.92
CA ARG A 409 35.54 -42.86 -26.15
C ARG A 409 35.43 -42.65 -24.65
N ALA A 410 34.55 -41.74 -24.22
CA ALA A 410 34.26 -41.52 -22.81
C ALA A 410 33.40 -42.71 -22.31
N ASP A 411 33.88 -43.36 -21.23
CA ASP A 411 33.17 -44.46 -20.56
C ASP A 411 31.91 -43.98 -19.83
#